data_AF-A0AB35UV20-F1
#
_entry.id   AF-A0AB35UV20-F1
#
_cell.length_a   1.000
_cell.length_b   1.000
_cell.length_c   1.000
_cell.angle_alpha   90.00
_cell.angle_beta   90.00
_cell.angle_gamma   90.00
#
_symmetry.space_group_name_H-M   'P 1'
#
loop_
_entity.id
_entity.type
_entity.pdbx_description
1 polymer ?
#
loop_
_entity_poly.entity_id
_entity_poly.type
_entity_poly.pdbx_seq_one_letter_code
_entity_poly.pdbx_strand_id
1 'polypeptide(L)'
;MYKSLCWSYEEEVRIVKNISVAPFGYHFSRITDAVIDNQSWKRVQLPTRPIYTLELPKESFVEVYVGKNAYIDQKRKQELNGVVVNHQVDNFEKLKEICSDRNIPLNVVSVDLESWSLKSKQIDLSGN
;
A
#
# COMPACT_ATOMS: atom_id res chain seq x y z
N MET A 1 -23.88 16.26 -3.98
CA MET A 1 -22.81 15.40 -3.44
C MET A 1 -21.72 16.32 -2.92
N TYR A 2 -21.75 16.67 -1.62
CA TYR A 2 -20.77 17.56 -1.00
C TYR A 2 -19.54 16.73 -0.63
N LYS A 3 -18.44 16.88 -1.36
CA LYS A 3 -17.13 16.36 -0.96
C LYS A 3 -16.50 17.43 -0.06
N SER A 4 -16.04 17.09 1.14
CA SER A 4 -15.39 18.06 2.04
C SER A 4 -14.12 18.62 1.41
N LEU A 5 -13.92 19.95 1.51
CA LEU A 5 -12.78 20.69 0.95
C LEU A 5 -11.41 20.19 1.46
N CYS A 6 -11.36 19.57 2.64
CA CYS A 6 -10.13 18.96 3.16
C CYS A 6 -9.62 17.77 2.31
N TRP A 7 -10.46 17.22 1.42
CA TRP A 7 -10.08 16.19 0.44
C TRP A 7 -9.90 16.75 -0.99
N SER A 8 -10.05 18.05 -1.20
CA SER A 8 -9.97 18.63 -2.56
C SER A 8 -8.54 18.99 -2.98
N TYR A 9 -7.56 18.83 -2.09
CA TYR A 9 -6.17 19.23 -2.33
C TYR A 9 -5.19 18.11 -1.96
N GLU A 10 -5.43 16.91 -2.46
CA GLU A 10 -4.34 15.97 -2.72
C GLU A 10 -3.88 16.24 -4.16
N GLU A 11 -2.76 16.94 -4.34
CA GLU A 11 -2.16 17.06 -5.66
C GLU A 11 -1.69 15.67 -6.09
N GLU A 12 -2.43 15.03 -7.00
CA GLU A 12 -2.00 13.81 -7.65
C GLU A 12 -0.78 14.11 -8.54
N VAL A 13 0.42 13.94 -8.00
CA VAL A 13 1.66 14.03 -8.79
C VAL A 13 1.82 12.76 -9.60
N ARG A 14 1.49 12.81 -10.90
CA ARG A 14 1.76 11.71 -11.83
C ARG A 14 3.17 11.87 -12.42
N ILE A 15 4.12 11.09 -11.89
CA ILE A 15 5.48 11.01 -12.46
C ILE A 15 5.44 10.11 -13.70
N VAL A 16 5.70 10.69 -14.88
CA VAL A 16 5.86 9.93 -16.13
C VAL A 16 7.36 9.79 -16.42
N LYS A 17 7.88 8.56 -16.35
CA LYS A 17 9.27 8.26 -16.74
C LYS A 17 9.31 7.65 -18.14
N ASN A 18 10.20 8.17 -18.98
CA ASN A 18 10.46 7.59 -20.29
C ASN A 18 11.41 6.39 -20.15
N ILE A 19 10.94 5.22 -20.55
CA ILE A 19 11.68 3.95 -20.50
C ILE A 19 11.96 3.38 -21.90
N SER A 20 11.90 4.21 -22.94
CA SER A 20 12.06 3.79 -24.34
C SER A 20 13.43 3.17 -24.65
N VAL A 21 14.44 3.47 -23.85
CA VAL A 21 15.79 2.89 -23.94
C VAL A 21 15.86 1.43 -23.46
N ALA A 22 14.85 0.95 -22.74
CA ALA A 22 14.86 -0.41 -22.26
C ALA A 22 14.66 -1.43 -23.39
N PRO A 23 15.31 -2.61 -23.32
CA PRO A 23 15.17 -3.68 -24.30
C PRO A 23 13.82 -4.43 -24.20
N PHE A 24 12.76 -3.78 -23.71
CA PHE A 24 11.44 -4.38 -23.58
C PHE A 24 10.72 -4.39 -24.93
N GLY A 25 10.26 -5.58 -25.35
CA GLY A 25 9.29 -5.71 -26.44
C GLY A 25 7.86 -5.47 -25.93
N TYR A 26 7.00 -4.86 -26.75
CA TYR A 26 5.62 -4.54 -26.36
C TYR A 26 4.70 -5.78 -26.24
N HIS A 27 4.89 -6.78 -27.11
CA HIS A 27 3.98 -7.94 -27.18
C HIS A 27 4.48 -9.15 -26.38
N PHE A 28 5.72 -9.57 -26.59
CA PHE A 28 6.41 -10.59 -25.80
C PHE A 28 7.92 -10.35 -25.95
N SER A 29 8.62 -10.26 -24.82
CA SER A 29 10.09 -10.17 -24.81
C SER A 29 10.62 -11.22 -23.88
N ARG A 30 11.73 -11.86 -24.26
CA ARG A 30 12.51 -12.72 -23.37
C ARG A 30 13.17 -11.91 -22.25
N ILE A 31 13.32 -10.60 -22.45
CA ILE A 31 13.93 -9.68 -21.49
C ILE A 31 12.82 -8.98 -20.73
N THR A 32 12.77 -9.23 -19.42
CA THR A 32 11.78 -8.68 -18.49
C THR A 32 12.38 -7.66 -17.53
N ASP A 33 13.70 -7.61 -17.42
CA ASP A 33 14.40 -6.79 -16.44
C ASP A 33 15.43 -5.92 -17.15
N ALA A 34 15.52 -4.64 -16.78
CA ALA A 34 16.46 -3.69 -17.36
C ALA A 34 16.88 -2.65 -16.32
N VAL A 35 18.13 -2.20 -16.39
CA VAL A 35 18.60 -1.05 -15.61
C VAL A 35 18.52 0.19 -16.48
N ILE A 36 17.76 1.20 -16.02
CA ILE A 36 17.57 2.48 -16.71
C ILE A 36 17.83 3.57 -15.67
N ASP A 37 18.72 4.53 -15.95
CA ASP A 37 19.06 5.62 -15.03
C ASP A 37 19.47 5.12 -13.62
N ASN A 38 20.28 4.05 -13.56
CA ASN A 38 20.69 3.35 -12.32
C ASN A 38 19.52 2.79 -11.49
N GLN A 39 18.35 2.60 -12.11
CA GLN A 39 17.17 2.04 -11.48
C GLN A 39 16.80 0.70 -12.09
N SER A 40 16.42 -0.27 -11.25
CA SER A 40 15.98 -1.59 -11.70
C SER A 40 14.51 -1.54 -12.10
N TRP A 41 14.26 -1.74 -13.39
CA TRP A 41 12.93 -1.80 -13.98
C TRP A 41 12.58 -3.23 -14.36
N LYS A 42 11.35 -3.61 -14.06
CA LYS A 42 10.80 -4.92 -14.40
C LYS A 42 9.51 -4.77 -15.18
N ARG A 43 9.36 -5.55 -16.25
CA ARG A 43 8.13 -5.67 -17.02
C ARG A 43 7.33 -6.86 -16.51
N VAL A 44 6.20 -6.58 -15.89
CA VAL A 44 5.21 -7.57 -15.47
C VAL A 44 4.16 -7.72 -16.57
N GLN A 45 4.05 -8.91 -17.14
CA GLN A 45 3.04 -9.21 -18.16
C GLN A 45 1.68 -9.49 -17.49
N LEU A 46 0.68 -8.65 -17.72
CA LEU A 46 -0.71 -8.96 -17.40
C LEU A 46 -1.44 -9.50 -18.64
N PRO A 47 -2.62 -10.13 -18.48
CA PRO A 47 -3.42 -10.63 -19.61
C PRO A 47 -3.80 -9.57 -20.63
N THR A 48 -3.93 -8.30 -20.21
CA THR A 48 -4.41 -7.20 -21.06
C THR A 48 -3.30 -6.29 -21.58
N ARG A 49 -2.24 -6.06 -20.80
CA ARG A 49 -1.10 -5.21 -21.17
C ARG A 49 0.11 -5.46 -20.26
N PRO A 50 1.34 -5.19 -20.71
CA PRO A 50 2.48 -5.13 -19.80
C PRO A 50 2.38 -3.90 -18.88
N ILE A 51 2.82 -4.06 -17.63
CA ILE A 51 3.09 -2.97 -16.69
C ILE A 51 4.59 -2.94 -16.42
N TYR A 52 5.16 -1.73 -16.38
CA TYR A 52 6.56 -1.52 -16.05
C TYR A 52 6.64 -1.03 -14.61
N THR A 53 7.31 -1.80 -13.77
CA THR A 53 7.47 -1.55 -12.35
C THR A 53 8.90 -1.15 -12.07
N LEU A 54 9.07 -0.07 -11.34
CA LEU A 54 10.32 0.28 -10.70
C LEU A 54 10.35 -0.38 -9.32
N GLU A 55 11.49 -0.95 -8.95
CA GLU A 55 11.67 -1.41 -7.57
C GLU A 55 11.77 -0.19 -6.64
N LEU A 56 10.79 -0.05 -5.75
CA LEU A 56 10.82 1.01 -4.74
C LEU A 56 11.86 0.63 -3.67
N PRO A 57 12.78 1.56 -3.31
CA PRO A 57 13.66 1.37 -2.16
C PRO A 57 12.86 1.00 -0.91
N LYS A 58 13.42 0.16 -0.03
CA LYS A 58 12.73 -0.29 1.19
C LYS A 58 12.34 0.88 2.09
N GLU A 59 13.12 1.95 2.02
CA GLU A 59 12.99 3.21 2.76
C GLU A 59 11.86 4.11 2.21
N SER A 60 11.22 3.73 1.09
CA SER A 60 10.16 4.54 0.45
C SER A 60 8.86 4.57 1.24
N PHE A 61 8.64 3.60 2.13
CA PHE A 61 7.47 3.57 3.00
C PHE A 61 7.80 4.28 4.31
N VAL A 62 7.21 5.47 4.49
CA VAL A 62 7.47 6.31 5.67
C VAL A 62 6.51 5.97 6.82
N GLU A 63 5.24 5.71 6.51
CA GLU A 63 4.19 5.40 7.48
C GLU A 63 2.98 4.74 6.82
N VAL A 64 2.19 4.02 7.62
CA VAL A 64 0.96 3.34 7.18
C VAL A 64 -0.22 3.82 8.00
N TYR A 65 -1.33 4.14 7.30
CA TYR A 65 -2.59 4.52 7.92
C TYR A 65 -3.68 3.52 7.60
N VAL A 66 -4.44 3.13 8.62
CA VAL A 66 -5.56 2.21 8.47
C VAL A 66 -6.83 2.85 9.03
N GLY A 67 -7.90 2.83 8.24
CA GLY A 67 -9.19 3.31 8.69
C GLY A 67 -9.82 2.41 9.75
N LYS A 68 -10.62 3.00 10.64
CA LYS A 68 -11.35 2.30 11.73
C LYS A 68 -12.09 1.03 11.30
N ASN A 69 -12.60 0.98 10.07
CA ASN A 69 -13.39 -0.16 9.57
C ASN A 69 -12.58 -1.24 8.86
N ALA A 70 -11.29 -1.03 8.58
CA ALA A 70 -10.50 -2.00 7.83
C ALA A 70 -10.34 -3.30 8.60
N TYR A 71 -10.16 -3.22 9.93
CA TYR A 71 -10.11 -4.41 10.78
C TYR A 71 -11.39 -5.25 10.70
N ILE A 72 -12.55 -4.58 10.76
CA ILE A 72 -13.86 -5.24 10.71
C ILE A 72 -14.07 -5.90 9.34
N ASP A 73 -13.69 -5.21 8.25
CA ASP A 73 -13.74 -5.76 6.90
C ASP A 73 -12.87 -7.01 6.77
N GLN A 74 -11.62 -6.96 7.23
CA GLN A 74 -10.71 -8.10 7.18
C GLN A 74 -11.18 -9.25 8.07
N LYS A 75 -11.72 -8.95 9.26
CA LYS A 75 -12.32 -9.95 10.15
C LYS A 75 -13.47 -10.69 9.46
N ARG A 76 -14.42 -9.96 8.86
CA ARG A 76 -15.55 -10.55 8.13
C ARG A 76 -15.09 -11.44 6.97
N LYS A 77 -14.05 -11.03 6.24
CA LYS A 77 -13.46 -11.84 5.16
C LYS A 77 -12.81 -13.11 5.67
N GLN A 78 -12.17 -13.06 6.84
CA GLN A 78 -11.60 -14.26 7.47
C GLN A 78 -12.70 -15.20 7.98
N GLU A 79 -13.76 -14.67 8.60
CA GLU A 79 -14.92 -15.44 9.06
C GLU A 79 -15.62 -16.21 7.92
N LEU A 80 -15.59 -15.68 6.69
CA LEU A 80 -16.11 -16.39 5.51
C LEU A 80 -15.27 -17.60 5.09
N ASN A 81 -13.97 -17.59 5.41
CA ASN A 81 -13.00 -18.61 4.97
C ASN A 81 -12.54 -19.53 6.11
N GLY A 82 -12.94 -19.26 7.36
CA GLY A 82 -12.51 -20.00 8.53
C GLY A 82 -12.92 -19.33 9.85
N VAL A 83 -12.49 -19.89 10.98
CA VAL A 83 -12.78 -19.34 12.32
C VAL A 83 -11.69 -18.32 12.70
N VAL A 84 -12.11 -17.17 13.21
CA VAL A 84 -11.21 -16.19 13.84
C VAL A 84 -10.83 -16.71 15.23
N VAL A 85 -9.57 -17.05 15.42
CA VAL A 85 -9.03 -17.55 16.69
C VAL A 85 -8.48 -16.37 17.50
N ASN A 86 -8.74 -16.34 18.81
CA ASN A 86 -8.18 -15.33 19.74
C ASN A 86 -8.41 -13.87 19.33
N HIS A 87 -9.48 -13.58 18.58
CA HIS A 87 -9.74 -12.25 18.02
C HIS A 87 -8.61 -11.72 17.12
N GLN A 88 -7.72 -12.56 16.59
CA GLN A 88 -6.65 -12.15 15.68
C GLN A 88 -7.11 -12.22 14.23
N VAL A 89 -6.76 -11.20 13.45
CA VAL A 89 -7.10 -11.14 12.02
C VAL A 89 -5.81 -11.29 11.23
N ASP A 90 -5.65 -12.41 10.53
CA ASP A 90 -4.37 -12.85 9.95
C ASP A 90 -3.73 -11.79 9.05
N ASN A 91 -4.53 -11.15 8.19
CA ASN A 91 -4.02 -10.10 7.29
C ASN A 91 -3.59 -8.84 8.06
N PHE A 92 -4.25 -8.55 9.18
CA PHE A 92 -3.92 -7.39 10.00
C PHE A 92 -2.67 -7.67 10.86
N GLU A 93 -2.52 -8.88 11.38
CA GLU A 93 -1.30 -9.29 12.08
C GLU A 93 -0.08 -9.33 11.14
N LYS A 94 -0.23 -9.87 9.93
CA LYS A 94 0.81 -9.79 8.88
C LYS A 94 1.20 -8.34 8.57
N LEU A 95 0.23 -7.42 8.55
CA LEU A 95 0.53 -6.00 8.35
C LEU A 95 1.36 -5.44 9.50
N LYS A 96 1.03 -5.76 10.76
CA LYS A 96 1.82 -5.36 11.92
C LYS A 96 3.24 -5.91 11.86
N GLU A 97 3.41 -7.18 11.52
CA GLU A 97 4.73 -7.82 11.37
C GLU A 97 5.57 -7.08 10.31
N ILE A 98 5.02 -6.84 9.13
CA ILE A 98 5.71 -6.11 8.05
C ILE A 98 6.11 -4.70 8.50
N CYS A 99 5.22 -4.00 9.24
CA CYS A 99 5.51 -2.67 9.75
C CYS A 99 6.60 -2.70 10.83
N SER A 100 6.56 -3.69 11.72
CA SER A 100 7.56 -3.89 12.78
C SER A 100 8.93 -4.20 12.18
N ASP A 101 9.02 -5.17 11.28
CA ASP A 101 10.26 -5.61 10.61
C ASP A 101 10.95 -4.47 9.85
N ARG A 102 10.16 -3.55 9.31
CA ARG A 102 10.63 -2.42 8.51
C ARG A 102 10.73 -1.11 9.29
N ASN A 103 10.43 -1.13 10.59
CA ASN A 103 10.38 0.06 11.44
C ASN A 103 9.47 1.17 10.86
N ILE A 104 8.32 0.78 10.31
CA ILE A 104 7.32 1.68 9.72
C ILE A 104 6.21 1.93 10.75
N PRO A 105 5.91 3.19 11.13
CA PRO A 105 4.80 3.51 12.00
C PRO A 105 3.46 3.07 11.39
N LEU A 106 2.67 2.34 12.17
CA LEU A 106 1.30 1.95 11.81
C LEU A 106 0.31 2.77 12.63
N ASN A 107 -0.59 3.48 11.96
CA ASN A 107 -1.54 4.39 12.58
C ASN A 107 -2.99 3.99 12.27
N VAL A 108 -3.88 4.10 13.26
CA VAL A 108 -5.34 4.05 13.03
C VAL A 108 -5.88 5.45 12.90
N VAL A 109 -6.69 5.67 11.86
CA VAL A 109 -7.37 6.94 11.62
C VAL A 109 -8.80 6.89 12.15
N SER A 110 -9.18 7.94 12.86
CA SER A 110 -10.52 8.17 13.37
C SER A 110 -10.97 9.61 13.09
N VAL A 111 -12.28 9.81 12.99
CA VAL A 111 -12.87 11.15 12.87
C VAL A 111 -13.12 11.67 14.28
N ASP A 112 -12.60 12.85 14.57
CA ASP A 112 -12.98 13.64 15.74
C ASP A 112 -14.22 14.47 15.40
N LEU A 113 -15.34 14.16 16.06
CA LEU A 113 -16.63 14.80 15.82
C LEU A 113 -16.74 16.20 16.43
N GLU A 114 -15.91 16.53 17.43
CA GLU A 114 -15.91 17.85 18.05
C GLU A 114 -15.20 18.87 17.15
N SER A 115 -14.04 18.49 16.62
CA SER A 115 -13.22 19.36 15.76
C SER A 115 -13.45 19.15 14.26
N TRP A 116 -14.28 18.18 13.86
CA TRP A 116 -14.50 17.78 12.46
C TRP A 116 -13.20 17.48 11.70
N SER A 117 -12.22 16.89 12.38
CA SER A 117 -10.88 16.60 11.84
C SER A 117 -10.54 15.11 11.89
N LEU A 118 -9.59 14.69 11.05
CA LEU A 118 -9.03 13.34 11.12
C LEU A 118 -7.89 13.33 12.14
N LYS A 119 -7.96 12.40 13.08
CA LYS A 119 -6.90 12.12 14.05
C LYS A 119 -6.34 10.72 13.82
N SER A 120 -5.02 10.62 13.79
CA SER A 120 -4.30 9.36 13.78
C SER A 120 -3.83 9.01 15.19
N LYS A 121 -3.82 7.71 15.49
CA LYS A 121 -3.21 7.15 16.70
C LYS A 121 -2.30 6.00 16.29
N GLN A 122 -1.04 6.08 16.69
CA GLN A 122 -0.09 5.00 16.45
C GLN A 122 -0.52 3.74 17.23
N ILE A 123 -0.49 2.60 16.52
CA ILE A 123 -0.70 1.28 17.11
C ILE A 123 0.61 0.84 17.72
N ASP A 124 0.53 0.27 18.92
CA ASP A 124 1.66 -0.42 19.49
C ASP A 124 1.96 -1.69 18.70
N LEU A 125 3.14 -1.73 18.08
CA LEU A 125 3.62 -2.87 17.30
C LEU A 125 4.39 -3.87 18.18
N SER A 126 4.66 -3.52 19.44
CA SER A 126 5.20 -4.48 20.41
C SER A 126 4.10 -5.46 20.82
N GLY A 127 4.31 -6.74 20.54
CA GLY A 127 3.36 -7.79 20.89
C GLY A 127 3.23 -7.96 22.40
N ASN A 128 1.99 -8.21 22.86
CA ASN A 128 1.73 -8.96 24.09
C ASN A 128 2.14 -10.42 23.92
#